data_AF-A0A959WPY3-F1
#
_entry.id   AF-A0A959WPY3-F1
#
_cell.length_a   1.000
_cell.length_b   1.000
_cell.length_c   1.000
_cell.angle_alpha   90.00
_cell.angle_beta   90.00
_cell.angle_gamma   90.00
#
_symmetry.space_group_name_H-M   'P 1'
#
loop_
_entity.id
_entity.type
_entity.pdbx_description
1 polymer ?
#
loop_
_entity_poly.entity_id
_entity_poly.type
_entity_poly.pdbx_seq_one_letter_code
_entity_poly.pdbx_strand_id
1 'polypeptide(L)'
;MITRPVALAAAAGLAVAAAGVAGVAAADGSRLGADHVDPWLVVFAAGLATLLGAAAFGFHDIASRRTEDPERRWERALVMWGALTAVLAAAFLAVGAGSGFDPATAAGAIAIAGLFECVLVLGALIALVLGT
;
A
#
# COMPACT_ATOMS: atom_id res chain seq x y z
N MET A 1 2.18 -1.59 -22.96
CA MET A 1 0.96 -0.83 -22.59
C MET A 1 0.51 -1.46 -21.31
N ILE A 2 0.29 -0.71 -20.21
CA ILE A 2 -0.14 -1.35 -18.96
C ILE A 2 -1.39 -2.10 -19.36
N THR A 3 -1.40 -3.42 -19.11
CA THR A 3 -2.57 -4.22 -19.45
C THR A 3 -3.74 -3.53 -18.76
N ARG A 4 -4.73 -3.09 -19.57
CA ARG A 4 -5.93 -2.40 -19.08
C ARG A 4 -6.46 -2.95 -17.75
N PRO A 5 -6.51 -4.27 -17.50
CA PRO A 5 -6.92 -4.80 -16.19
C PRO A 5 -6.04 -4.36 -15.01
N VAL A 6 -4.71 -4.32 -15.14
CA VAL A 6 -3.80 -3.95 -14.05
C VAL A 6 -3.92 -2.45 -13.72
N ALA A 7 -4.01 -1.60 -14.75
CA ALA A 7 -4.26 -0.18 -14.56
C ALA A 7 -5.60 0.08 -13.86
N LEU A 8 -6.66 -0.64 -14.27
CA LEU A 8 -7.97 -0.57 -13.64
C LEU A 8 -7.96 -1.07 -12.19
N ALA A 9 -7.25 -2.16 -11.90
CA ALA A 9 -7.11 -2.68 -10.54
C ALA A 9 -6.38 -1.70 -9.63
N ALA A 10 -5.28 -1.10 -10.09
CA ALA A 10 -4.56 -0.08 -9.33
C ALA A 10 -5.44 1.16 -9.09
N ALA A 11 -6.15 1.64 -10.12
CA ALA A 11 -7.07 2.77 -10.00
C ALA A 11 -8.24 2.47 -9.06
N ALA A 12 -8.82 1.27 -9.14
CA ALA A 12 -9.89 0.83 -8.25
C ALA A 12 -9.39 0.70 -6.81
N GLY A 13 -8.23 0.09 -6.59
CA GLY A 13 -7.61 0.00 -5.26
C GLY A 13 -7.37 1.38 -4.65
N LEU A 14 -6.84 2.32 -5.43
CA LEU A 14 -6.67 3.71 -5.01
C LEU A 14 -8.00 4.39 -4.67
N ALA A 15 -9.04 4.22 -5.50
CA ALA A 15 -10.36 4.80 -5.26
C ALA A 15 -11.01 4.22 -4.00
N VAL A 16 -10.89 2.91 -3.77
CA VAL A 16 -11.37 2.23 -2.57
C VAL A 16 -10.59 2.71 -1.33
N ALA A 17 -9.27 2.84 -1.43
CA ALA A 17 -8.45 3.37 -0.34
C ALA A 17 -8.87 4.80 0.02
N ALA A 18 -9.08 5.66 -0.98
CA ALA A 18 -9.53 7.04 -0.78
C ALA A 18 -10.94 7.10 -0.15
N ALA A 19 -11.87 6.23 -0.58
CA ALA A 19 -13.18 6.11 0.05
C ALA A 19 -13.08 5.62 1.50
N GLY A 20 -12.19 4.67 1.77
CA GLY A 20 -11.86 4.22 3.13
C GLY A 20 -11.37 5.37 4.01
N VAL A 21 -10.42 6.17 3.53
CA VAL A 21 -9.94 7.37 4.24
C VAL A 21 -11.08 8.34 4.54
N ALA A 22 -11.93 8.63 3.56
CA ALA A 22 -13.08 9.52 3.74
C ALA A 22 -14.07 8.95 4.78
N GLY A 23 -14.33 7.65 4.75
CA GLY A 23 -15.17 6.96 5.73
C GLY A 23 -14.60 7.02 7.14
N VAL A 24 -13.30 6.72 7.31
CA VAL A 24 -12.60 6.82 8.61
C VAL A 24 -12.66 8.27 9.14
N ALA A 25 -12.48 9.26 8.26
CA ALA A 25 -12.56 10.67 8.65
C ALA A 25 -13.97 11.11 9.06
N ALA A 26 -15.01 10.52 8.47
CA ALA A 26 -16.41 10.83 8.75
C ALA A 26 -17.02 10.01 9.90
N ALA A 27 -16.37 8.92 10.31
CA ALA A 27 -16.83 8.08 11.40
C ALA A 27 -16.59 8.73 12.77
N ASP A 28 -17.57 8.62 13.66
CA ASP A 28 -17.48 9.02 15.06
C ASP A 28 -17.05 7.83 15.94
N GLY A 29 -16.15 8.08 16.90
CA GLY A 29 -15.72 7.09 17.90
C GLY A 29 -14.25 6.64 17.79
N SER A 30 -13.88 5.66 18.61
CA SER A 30 -12.56 5.02 18.56
C SER A 30 -12.43 4.18 17.30
N ARG A 31 -11.37 4.41 16.51
CA ARG A 31 -11.23 3.82 15.17
C ARG A 31 -10.43 2.52 15.14
N LEU A 32 -9.54 2.35 16.12
CA LEU A 32 -8.71 1.16 16.26
C LEU A 32 -8.51 0.84 17.75
N GLY A 33 -8.95 -0.35 18.16
CA GLY A 33 -8.81 -0.87 19.53
C GLY A 33 -8.65 -2.39 19.53
N ALA A 34 -8.33 -2.97 20.68
CA ALA A 34 -8.10 -4.42 20.78
C ALA A 34 -9.33 -5.26 20.41
N ASP A 35 -10.53 -4.76 20.75
CA ASP A 35 -11.81 -5.47 20.55
C ASP A 35 -12.67 -4.85 19.43
N HIS A 36 -12.17 -3.80 18.77
CA HIS A 36 -12.93 -3.04 17.78
C HIS A 36 -12.04 -2.49 16.67
N VAL A 37 -12.45 -2.70 15.43
CA VAL A 37 -11.82 -2.12 14.24
C VAL A 37 -12.91 -1.42 13.43
N ASP A 38 -12.68 -0.15 13.09
CA ASP A 38 -13.56 0.60 12.20
C ASP A 38 -13.64 -0.11 10.83
N PRO A 39 -14.84 -0.49 10.35
CA PRO A 39 -15.00 -1.11 9.04
C PRO A 39 -14.41 -0.28 7.88
N TRP A 40 -14.43 1.05 7.97
CA TRP A 40 -13.84 1.90 6.94
C TRP A 40 -12.32 1.82 6.90
N LEU A 41 -11.68 1.51 8.02
CA LEU A 41 -10.24 1.26 8.07
C LEU A 41 -9.89 -0.05 7.37
N VAL A 42 -10.77 -1.06 7.45
CA VAL A 42 -10.63 -2.31 6.69
C VAL A 42 -10.78 -2.04 5.19
N VAL A 43 -11.75 -1.21 4.79
CA VAL A 43 -11.92 -0.80 3.38
C VAL A 43 -10.67 -0.06 2.88
N PHE A 44 -10.12 0.85 3.69
CA PHE A 44 -8.86 1.51 3.38
C PHE A 44 -7.71 0.52 3.15
N ALA A 45 -7.50 -0.41 4.10
CA ALA A 45 -6.45 -1.42 4.02
C ALA A 45 -6.61 -2.32 2.79
N ALA A 46 -7.82 -2.80 2.51
CA ALA A 46 -8.11 -3.62 1.33
C ALA A 46 -7.84 -2.87 0.01
N GLY A 47 -8.20 -1.59 -0.06
CA GLY A 47 -7.89 -0.74 -1.21
C GLY A 47 -6.39 -0.53 -1.41
N LEU A 48 -5.66 -0.25 -0.32
CA LEU A 48 -4.22 -0.06 -0.34
C LEU A 48 -3.48 -1.36 -0.73
N ALA A 49 -3.88 -2.50 -0.18
CA ALA A 49 -3.34 -3.81 -0.52
C ALA A 49 -3.57 -4.12 -2.02
N THR A 50 -4.76 -3.82 -2.54
CA THR A 50 -5.08 -3.98 -3.96
C THR A 50 -4.20 -3.10 -4.84
N LEU A 51 -3.99 -1.84 -4.45
CA LEU A 51 -3.09 -0.91 -5.14
C LEU A 51 -1.66 -1.42 -5.16
N LEU A 52 -1.11 -1.81 -4.00
CA LEU A 52 0.25 -2.31 -3.87
C LEU A 52 0.46 -3.60 -4.65
N GLY A 53 -0.49 -4.54 -4.59
CA GLY A 53 -0.44 -5.78 -5.36
C GLY A 53 -0.48 -5.53 -6.87
N ALA A 54 -1.38 -4.66 -7.34
CA ALA A 54 -1.46 -4.30 -8.75
C ALA A 54 -0.21 -3.54 -9.24
N ALA A 55 0.42 -2.73 -8.38
CA ALA A 55 1.60 -1.96 -8.71
C ALA A 55 2.77 -2.84 -9.14
N ALA A 56 3.01 -3.99 -8.49
CA ALA A 56 4.07 -4.92 -8.85
C ALA A 56 3.97 -5.37 -10.32
N PHE A 57 2.77 -5.77 -10.76
CA PHE A 57 2.51 -6.17 -12.14
C PHE A 57 2.57 -4.99 -13.12
N GLY A 58 2.11 -3.81 -12.69
CA GLY A 58 2.22 -2.59 -13.47
C GLY A 58 3.67 -2.22 -13.76
N PHE A 59 4.55 -2.32 -12.76
CA PHE A 59 5.98 -2.11 -12.91
C PHE A 59 6.65 -3.16 -13.78
N HIS A 60 6.20 -4.42 -13.71
CA HIS A 60 6.65 -5.46 -14.64
C HIS A 60 6.31 -5.13 -16.10
N ASP A 61 5.09 -4.67 -16.39
CA ASP A 61 4.73 -4.23 -17.76
C ASP A 61 5.54 -3.00 -18.21
N ILE A 62 5.88 -2.09 -17.30
CA ILE A 62 6.73 -0.95 -17.63
C ILE A 62 8.15 -1.42 -17.97
N ALA A 63 8.70 -2.33 -17.16
CA ALA A 63 10.04 -2.88 -17.36
C ALA A 63 10.13 -3.73 -18.65
N SER A 64 9.08 -4.50 -18.98
CA SER A 64 9.05 -5.37 -20.16
C SER A 64 9.22 -4.63 -21.49
N ARG A 65 8.86 -3.34 -21.55
CA ARG A 65 9.00 -2.51 -22.74
C ARG A 65 10.44 -2.09 -23.03
N ARG A 66 11.32 -2.13 -22.04
CA ARG A 66 12.70 -1.60 -22.14
C ARG A 66 13.76 -2.66 -21.87
N THR A 67 13.37 -3.92 -21.69
CA THR A 67 14.28 -4.98 -21.27
C THR A 67 13.85 -6.26 -21.95
N GLU A 68 14.73 -6.86 -22.73
CA GLU A 68 14.44 -8.13 -23.42
C GLU A 68 14.57 -9.32 -22.48
N ASP A 69 15.54 -9.26 -21.57
CA ASP A 69 15.82 -10.28 -20.56
C ASP A 69 14.68 -10.40 -19.52
N PRO A 70 14.01 -11.57 -19.44
CA PRO A 70 12.93 -11.81 -18.49
C PRO A 70 13.30 -11.66 -17.01
N GLU A 71 14.52 -12.02 -16.61
CA GLU A 71 14.95 -11.96 -15.21
C GLU A 71 15.15 -10.51 -14.78
N ARG A 72 15.86 -9.73 -15.59
CA ARG A 72 16.06 -8.29 -15.37
C ARG A 72 14.78 -7.47 -15.34
N ARG A 73 13.70 -7.94 -16.00
CA ARG A 73 12.37 -7.29 -15.90
C ARG A 73 11.83 -7.38 -14.48
N TRP A 74 11.92 -8.56 -13.87
CA TRP A 74 11.44 -8.78 -12.51
C TRP A 74 12.30 -8.05 -11.49
N GLU A 75 13.62 -8.08 -11.62
CA GLU A 75 14.51 -7.29 -10.74
C GLU A 75 14.12 -5.80 -10.74
N ARG A 76 13.96 -5.20 -11.93
CA ARG A 76 13.56 -3.79 -12.06
C ARG A 76 12.17 -3.55 -11.47
N ALA A 77 11.21 -4.44 -11.72
CA ALA A 77 9.87 -4.33 -11.18
C ALA A 77 9.85 -4.38 -9.65
N LEU A 78 10.61 -5.30 -9.05
CA LEU A 78 10.75 -5.43 -7.60
C LEU A 78 11.42 -4.19 -6.99
N VAL A 79 12.45 -3.64 -7.62
CA VAL A 79 13.08 -2.39 -7.18
C VAL A 79 12.10 -1.21 -7.25
N MET A 80 11.34 -1.06 -8.33
CA MET A 80 10.33 -0.01 -8.46
C MET A 80 9.19 -0.17 -7.45
N TRP A 81 8.75 -1.41 -7.21
CA TRP A 81 7.72 -1.73 -6.24
C TRP A 81 8.17 -1.45 -4.81
N GLY A 82 9.39 -1.86 -4.47
CA GLY A 82 10.03 -1.55 -3.19
C GLY A 82 10.20 -0.04 -2.99
N ALA A 83 10.61 0.69 -4.02
CA ALA A 83 10.75 2.15 -3.96
C ALA A 83 9.41 2.86 -3.72
N LEU A 84 8.36 2.47 -4.45
CA LEU A 84 7.00 2.99 -4.21
C LEU A 84 6.55 2.72 -2.77
N THR A 85 6.73 1.48 -2.31
CA THR A 85 6.34 1.07 -0.96
C THR A 85 7.11 1.84 0.12
N ALA A 86 8.41 2.08 -0.08
CA ALA A 86 9.22 2.88 0.83
C ALA A 86 8.76 4.34 0.89
N VAL A 87 8.39 4.94 -0.25
CA VAL A 87 7.82 6.30 -0.30
C VAL A 87 6.50 6.37 0.46
N LEU A 88 5.62 5.38 0.27
CA LEU A 88 4.35 5.31 1.00
C LEU A 88 4.56 5.08 2.50
N ALA A 89 5.49 4.20 2.88
CA ALA A 89 5.88 3.99 4.27
C ALA A 89 6.35 5.29 4.93
N ALA A 90 7.20 6.06 4.25
CA ALA A 90 7.67 7.36 4.73
C ALA A 90 6.52 8.37 4.87
N ALA A 91 5.57 8.39 3.94
CA ALA A 91 4.38 9.24 4.02
C ALA A 91 3.50 8.87 5.23
N PHE A 92 3.20 7.58 5.44
CA PHE A 92 2.45 7.12 6.60
C PHE A 92 3.19 7.37 7.92
N LEU A 93 4.52 7.21 7.93
CA LEU A 93 5.35 7.54 9.09
C LEU A 93 5.23 9.03 9.44
N ALA A 94 5.27 9.92 8.44
CA ALA A 94 5.12 11.36 8.66
C ALA A 94 3.72 11.73 9.20
N VAL A 95 2.66 11.13 8.65
CA VAL A 95 1.28 11.30 9.14
C VAL A 95 1.13 10.76 10.56
N GLY A 96 1.70 9.59 10.84
CA GLY A 96 1.72 8.98 12.16
C GLY A 96 2.46 9.83 13.18
N ALA A 97 3.65 10.32 12.84
CA ALA A 97 4.42 11.21 13.70
C ALA A 97 3.66 12.51 14.01
N GLY A 98 2.98 13.10 13.02
CA GLY A 98 2.15 14.29 13.21
C GLY A 98 0.91 14.08 14.08
N SER A 99 0.43 12.84 14.20
CA SER A 99 -0.73 12.45 15.03
C SER A 99 -0.32 11.73 16.33
N GLY A 100 0.98 11.57 16.60
CA GLY A 100 1.47 10.78 17.72
C GLY A 100 1.14 9.28 17.62
N PHE A 101 0.78 8.80 16.43
CA PHE A 101 0.23 7.46 16.20
C PHE A 101 -1.00 7.15 17.08
N ASP A 102 -1.81 8.16 17.41
CA ASP A 102 -3.01 7.95 18.24
C ASP A 102 -4.08 7.16 17.46
N PRO A 103 -4.37 5.89 17.85
CA PRO A 103 -5.33 5.04 17.15
C PRO A 103 -6.78 5.53 17.27
N ALA A 104 -7.10 6.45 18.19
CA ALA A 104 -8.41 7.08 18.27
C ALA A 104 -8.62 8.12 17.15
N THR A 105 -7.55 8.71 16.62
CA THR A 105 -7.61 9.70 15.55
C THR A 105 -7.64 9.02 14.17
N ALA A 106 -8.32 9.64 13.20
CA ALA A 106 -8.33 9.15 11.82
C ALA A 106 -6.91 9.06 11.25
N ALA A 107 -6.11 10.12 11.45
CA ALA A 107 -4.74 10.19 10.96
C ALA A 107 -3.85 9.09 11.57
N GLY A 108 -3.92 8.87 12.88
CA GLY A 108 -3.13 7.83 13.55
C GLY A 108 -3.54 6.43 13.14
N ALA A 109 -4.84 6.13 13.09
CA ALA A 109 -5.34 4.83 12.63
C ALA A 109 -4.95 4.50 11.17
N ILE A 110 -5.11 5.47 10.26
CA ILE A 110 -4.70 5.34 8.85
C ILE A 110 -3.18 5.16 8.74
N ALA A 111 -2.40 5.93 9.50
CA ALA A 111 -0.94 5.81 9.52
C ALA A 111 -0.50 4.42 9.98
N ILE A 112 -1.09 3.89 11.05
CA ILE A 112 -0.79 2.54 11.56
C ILE A 112 -1.11 1.49 10.50
N ALA A 113 -2.34 1.49 9.98
CA ALA A 113 -2.79 0.50 8.99
C ALA A 113 -1.96 0.57 7.70
N GLY A 114 -1.70 1.78 7.19
CA GLY A 114 -0.90 1.98 5.97
C GLY A 114 0.56 1.59 6.15
N LEU A 115 1.16 1.90 7.31
CA LEU A 115 2.52 1.50 7.62
C LEU A 115 2.63 -0.02 7.74
N PHE A 116 1.65 -0.68 8.36
CA PHE A 116 1.60 -2.14 8.48
C PHE A 116 1.62 -2.83 7.11
N GLU A 117 0.75 -2.41 6.19
CA GLU A 117 0.74 -2.91 4.80
C GLU A 117 2.09 -2.71 4.10
N CYS A 118 2.71 -1.54 4.27
CA CYS A 118 4.01 -1.26 3.70
C CYS A 118 5.12 -2.15 4.28
N VAL A 119 5.09 -2.41 5.60
CA VAL A 119 6.03 -3.31 6.28
C VAL A 119 5.86 -4.75 5.78
N LEU A 120 4.64 -5.21 5.53
CA LEU A 120 4.40 -6.54 4.97
C LEU A 120 5.04 -6.69 3.58
N VAL A 121 4.84 -5.69 2.71
CA VAL A 121 5.42 -5.71 1.35
C VAL A 121 6.95 -5.63 1.40
N LEU A 122 7.52 -4.71 2.17
CA LEU A 122 8.97 -4.58 2.31
C LEU A 122 9.59 -5.82 2.97
N GLY A 123 8.93 -6.37 3.99
CA GLY A 123 9.33 -7.60 4.66
C GLY A 123 9.35 -8.80 3.71
N ALA A 124 8.33 -8.92 2.84
CA ALA A 124 8.29 -9.94 1.81
C ALA A 124 9.43 -9.78 0.78
N LEU A 125 9.73 -8.55 0.36
CA LEU A 125 10.86 -8.26 -0.53
C LEU A 125 12.21 -8.59 0.11
N ILE A 126 12.41 -8.23 1.38
CA ILE A 126 13.63 -8.56 2.13
C ILE A 126 13.77 -10.06 2.28
N ALA A 127 12.70 -10.77 2.66
CA ALA A 127 12.71 -12.23 2.78
C ALA A 127 13.03 -12.91 1.45
N LEU A 128 12.51 -12.39 0.34
CA LEU A 128 12.83 -12.86 -1.00
C LEU A 128 14.33 -12.70 -1.31
N VAL A 129 14.92 -11.53 -1.04
CA VAL A 129 16.35 -11.24 -1.29
C VAL A 129 17.27 -12.06 -0.39
N LEU A 130 16.88 -12.30 0.87
CA LEU A 130 17.67 -13.11 1.81
C LEU A 130 17.52 -14.61 1.56
N GLY A 131 16.43 -15.04 0.92
CA GLY A 131 16.16 -16.45 0.61
C GLY A 131 16.76 -16.94 -0.71
N THR A 132 17.32 -16.03 -1.52
CA THR A 132 18.09 -16.32 -2.74
C THR A 132 19.58 -16.37 -2.46
#